data_AF-A0A0D5NIL4-F1
#
_entry.id   AF-A0A0D5NIL4-F1
#
_cell.length_a   1.000
_cell.length_b   1.000
_cell.length_c   1.000
_cell.angle_alpha   90.00
_cell.angle_beta   90.00
_cell.angle_gamma   90.00
#
_symmetry.space_group_name_H-M   'P 1'
#
loop_
_entity.id
_entity.type
_entity.pdbx_description
1 polymer ?
#
loop_
_entity_poly.entity_id
_entity_poly.type
_entity_poly.pdbx_seq_one_letter_code
_entity_poly.pdbx_strand_id
1 'polypeptide(L)'
;MSKTIVIVLDGLRYDVMLSSMGYLNHLIEKSQAALYKVKSELPSLSRPLYEVLLTGTPSYINGITANAVVRLSRFQSVFHLARNNGLKTAAAAYYWVSELYHRAPFDYFADRIQHDETRPIQHGMFYFDDRYPDSHLLADAEHLRRTYDPDFLYIHPMNIDDTGHKFTSDSAEYRGEALKMDSLLAMLLPEWIRAGYHILVTADHGMNADGNHGGTGEAERDVGLIAIGERFLPGIYTGEYLPQLAVAPLICGLLDIPASEDMAELTVPGFRDPVRP
;
A
#
# COMPACT_ATOMS: atom_id res chain seq x y z
N MET A 1 5.31 -17.51 11.96
CA MET A 1 5.05 -16.84 10.67
C MET A 1 4.61 -15.43 11.00
N SER A 2 5.22 -14.44 10.35
CA SER A 2 4.98 -13.03 10.64
C SER A 2 3.80 -12.52 9.80
N LYS A 3 2.94 -11.69 10.41
CA LYS A 3 1.78 -11.08 9.75
C LYS A 3 2.11 -9.67 9.31
N THR A 4 1.53 -9.23 8.20
CA THR A 4 1.79 -7.91 7.60
C THR A 4 0.51 -7.21 7.18
N ILE A 5 0.36 -5.94 7.57
CA ILE A 5 -0.61 -5.00 7.03
C ILE A 5 0.13 -4.00 6.15
N VAL A 6 -0.38 -3.77 4.94
CA VAL A 6 0.10 -2.71 4.04
C VAL A 6 -1.02 -1.74 3.81
N ILE A 7 -0.78 -0.46 4.12
CA ILE A 7 -1.69 0.64 3.83
C ILE A 7 -1.06 1.50 2.73
N VAL A 8 -1.73 1.59 1.58
CA VAL A 8 -1.35 2.45 0.46
C VAL A 8 -2.28 3.65 0.44
N LEU A 9 -1.77 4.79 0.89
CA LEU A 9 -2.47 6.07 0.94
C LEU A 9 -2.36 6.73 -0.43
N ASP A 10 -3.36 6.52 -1.29
CA ASP A 10 -3.36 6.98 -2.69
C ASP A 10 -3.03 8.47 -2.77
N GLY A 11 -2.10 8.82 -3.65
CA GLY A 11 -1.73 10.21 -3.93
C GLY A 11 -1.03 10.96 -2.79
N LEU A 12 -0.59 10.31 -1.70
CA LEU A 12 0.08 10.98 -0.58
C LEU A 12 1.56 11.29 -0.87
N ARG A 13 1.88 12.59 -0.92
CA ARG A 13 3.27 13.07 -1.03
C ARG A 13 4.09 12.82 0.24
N TYR A 14 5.39 12.63 0.06
CA TYR A 14 6.36 12.50 1.14
C TYR A 14 6.34 13.68 2.13
N ASP A 15 6.36 14.91 1.64
CA ASP A 15 6.36 16.10 2.50
C ASP A 15 5.05 16.28 3.27
N VAL A 16 3.92 15.86 2.70
CA VAL A 16 2.63 15.83 3.40
C VAL A 16 2.58 14.72 4.43
N MET A 17 3.13 13.54 4.16
CA MET A 17 3.31 12.49 5.16
C MET A 17 4.06 13.00 6.40
N LEU A 18 5.16 13.76 6.21
CA LEU A 18 5.93 14.32 7.33
C LEU A 18 5.21 15.45 8.08
N SER A 19 4.55 16.33 7.34
CA SER A 19 3.95 17.54 7.93
C SER A 19 2.55 17.33 8.51
N SER A 20 1.83 16.30 8.04
CA SER A 20 0.39 16.13 8.30
C SER A 20 0.01 14.81 8.96
N MET A 21 0.93 13.84 9.09
CA MET A 21 0.65 12.56 9.77
C MET A 21 1.29 12.49 11.15
N GLY A 22 0.75 13.27 12.09
CA GLY A 22 1.35 13.51 13.40
C GLY A 22 1.57 12.26 14.24
N TYR A 23 0.64 11.30 14.26
CA TYR A 23 0.78 10.07 15.02
C TYR A 23 1.83 9.12 14.41
N LEU A 24 1.87 8.98 13.08
CA LEU A 24 2.93 8.22 12.44
C LEU A 24 4.31 8.83 12.69
N ASN A 25 4.44 10.15 12.59
CA ASN A 25 5.69 10.85 12.92
C ASN A 25 6.04 10.76 14.41
N HIS A 26 5.05 10.71 15.30
CA HIS A 26 5.28 10.42 16.72
C HIS A 26 5.93 9.03 16.93
N LEU A 27 5.50 8.00 16.19
CA LEU A 27 6.15 6.68 16.27
C LEU A 27 7.61 6.74 15.82
N ILE A 28 7.92 7.53 14.79
CA ILE A 28 9.30 7.77 14.35
C ILE A 28 10.10 8.47 15.46
N GLU A 29 9.60 9.58 16.01
CA GLU A 29 10.25 10.34 17.09
C GLU A 29 10.49 9.52 18.37
N LYS A 30 9.64 8.52 18.62
CA LYS A 30 9.75 7.61 19.75
C LYS A 30 10.53 6.32 19.44
N SER A 31 11.25 6.29 18.32
CA SER A 31 12.06 5.14 17.90
C SER A 31 11.24 3.84 17.84
N GLN A 32 10.00 3.93 17.35
CA GLN A 32 9.10 2.78 17.14
C GLN A 32 8.89 2.46 15.66
N ALA A 33 9.39 3.29 14.74
CA ALA A 33 9.23 3.13 13.31
C ALA A 33 10.49 3.50 12.54
N ALA A 34 10.62 2.97 11.33
CA ALA A 34 11.59 3.38 10.33
C ALA A 34 10.93 4.22 9.24
N LEU A 35 11.57 5.30 8.82
CA LEU A 35 11.12 6.18 7.74
C LEU A 35 12.05 6.06 6.52
N TYR A 36 11.46 5.93 5.34
CA TYR A 36 12.16 5.92 4.06
C TYR A 36 11.55 6.94 3.11
N LYS A 37 12.40 7.50 2.24
CA LYS A 37 11.96 8.25 1.07
C LYS A 37 11.94 7.31 -0.11
N VAL A 38 10.78 7.08 -0.71
CA VAL A 38 10.57 6.15 -1.81
C VAL A 38 10.48 6.93 -3.12
N LYS A 39 11.12 6.43 -4.17
CA LYS A 39 10.89 6.92 -5.53
C LYS A 39 9.82 6.08 -6.19
N SER A 40 8.64 6.67 -6.39
CA SER A 40 7.55 6.08 -7.18
C SER A 40 8.05 5.66 -8.55
N GLU A 41 7.57 4.53 -9.04
CA GLU A 41 7.79 4.08 -10.42
C GLU A 41 7.01 4.94 -11.43
N LEU A 42 7.23 4.62 -12.71
CA LEU A 42 6.56 5.28 -13.83
C LEU A 42 5.67 4.31 -14.63
N PRO A 43 4.60 4.82 -15.27
CA PRO A 43 4.03 6.16 -15.05
C PRO A 43 3.48 6.27 -13.63
N SER A 44 3.52 7.47 -13.04
CA SER A 44 3.07 7.70 -11.66
C SER A 44 1.54 7.77 -11.56
N LEU A 45 0.88 6.73 -12.06
CA LEU A 45 -0.57 6.56 -12.16
C LEU A 45 -1.00 5.40 -11.28
N SER A 46 -2.18 5.51 -10.68
CA SER A 46 -2.63 4.60 -9.63
C SER A 46 -2.66 3.14 -10.06
N ARG A 47 -3.39 2.73 -11.12
CA ARG A 47 -3.46 1.30 -11.50
C ARG A 47 -2.10 0.69 -11.87
N PRO A 48 -1.25 1.33 -12.71
CA PRO A 48 0.13 0.88 -12.90
C PRO A 48 0.88 0.67 -11.60
N LEU A 49 0.76 1.60 -10.65
CA LEU A 49 1.52 1.53 -9.41
C LEU A 49 0.94 0.56 -8.37
N TYR A 50 -0.37 0.28 -8.39
CA TYR A 50 -0.94 -0.81 -7.61
C TYR A 50 -0.28 -2.14 -8.03
N GLU A 51 -0.15 -2.36 -9.34
CA GLU A 51 0.53 -3.53 -9.89
C GLU A 51 2.02 -3.55 -9.51
N VAL A 52 2.73 -2.42 -9.62
CA VAL A 52 4.15 -2.32 -9.21
C VAL A 52 4.32 -2.68 -7.73
N LEU A 53 3.53 -2.08 -6.84
CA LEU A 53 3.62 -2.28 -5.39
C LEU A 53 3.39 -3.74 -4.99
N LEU A 54 2.52 -4.44 -5.71
CA LEU A 54 2.10 -5.80 -5.38
C LEU A 54 2.86 -6.89 -6.15
N THR A 55 3.53 -6.57 -7.26
CA THR A 55 4.32 -7.55 -8.05
C THR A 55 5.82 -7.28 -8.01
N GLY A 56 6.26 -6.07 -7.66
CA GLY A 56 7.66 -5.67 -7.71
C GLY A 56 8.21 -5.58 -9.13
N THR A 57 7.35 -5.48 -10.14
CA THR A 57 7.73 -5.44 -11.55
C THR A 57 7.45 -4.07 -12.17
N PRO A 58 8.33 -3.54 -13.03
CA PRO A 58 8.08 -2.27 -13.71
C PRO A 58 6.90 -2.34 -14.69
N SER A 59 6.19 -1.22 -14.88
CA SER A 59 5.02 -1.14 -15.77
C SER A 59 5.29 -1.57 -17.22
N TYR A 60 6.51 -1.33 -17.74
CA TYR A 60 6.89 -1.74 -19.10
C TYR A 60 7.10 -3.25 -19.24
N ILE A 61 7.32 -3.96 -18.12
CA ILE A 61 7.41 -5.43 -18.05
C ILE A 61 6.02 -6.02 -17.80
N ASN A 62 5.30 -5.54 -16.78
CA ASN A 62 3.99 -6.11 -16.44
C ASN A 62 2.87 -5.76 -17.42
N GLY A 63 3.02 -4.66 -18.17
CA GLY A 63 2.10 -4.21 -19.20
C GLY A 63 0.81 -3.57 -18.66
N ILE A 64 0.73 -3.21 -17.37
CA ILE A 64 -0.30 -2.32 -16.83
C ILE A 64 0.27 -0.90 -16.90
N THR A 65 0.19 -0.30 -18.09
CA THR A 65 0.88 0.97 -18.39
C THR A 65 0.00 2.21 -18.29
N ALA A 66 -1.29 2.05 -18.03
CA ALA A 66 -2.23 3.15 -17.83
C ALA A 66 -3.45 2.70 -17.02
N ASN A 67 -4.15 3.66 -16.40
CA ASN A 67 -5.39 3.40 -15.65
C ASN A 67 -6.48 2.72 -16.50
N ALA A 68 -6.51 2.97 -17.81
CA ALA A 68 -7.47 2.36 -18.73
C ALA A 68 -7.15 0.88 -19.09
N VAL A 69 -6.01 0.32 -18.67
CA VAL A 69 -5.68 -1.08 -18.92
C VAL A 69 -6.43 -1.97 -17.93
N VAL A 70 -7.62 -2.43 -18.32
CA VAL A 70 -8.51 -3.29 -17.51
C VAL A 70 -8.27 -4.77 -17.85
N ARG A 71 -7.50 -5.46 -17.00
CA ARG A 71 -7.29 -6.92 -17.07
C ARG A 71 -6.66 -7.44 -15.79
N LEU A 72 -6.69 -8.76 -15.62
CA LEU A 72 -5.87 -9.46 -14.62
C LEU A 72 -4.37 -9.25 -14.87
N SER A 73 -3.60 -9.26 -13.79
CA SER A 73 -2.15 -9.34 -13.81
C SER A 73 -1.67 -10.58 -14.56
N ARG A 74 -0.47 -10.49 -15.14
CA ARG A 74 0.24 -11.62 -15.76
C ARG A 74 1.37 -12.15 -14.87
N PHE A 75 1.58 -11.52 -13.72
CA PHE A 75 2.69 -11.74 -12.82
C PHE A 75 2.17 -12.20 -11.45
N GLN A 76 3.02 -12.90 -10.69
CA GLN A 76 2.65 -13.32 -9.33
C GLN A 76 2.74 -12.10 -8.41
N SER A 77 1.60 -11.64 -7.91
CA SER A 77 1.58 -10.64 -6.84
C SER A 77 1.85 -11.28 -5.47
N VAL A 78 2.15 -10.46 -4.46
CA VAL A 78 2.29 -10.89 -3.06
C VAL A 78 1.10 -11.73 -2.61
N PHE A 79 -0.12 -11.42 -3.06
CA PHE A 79 -1.31 -12.23 -2.80
C PHE A 79 -1.19 -13.67 -3.31
N HIS A 80 -0.73 -13.83 -4.55
CA HIS A 80 -0.50 -15.16 -5.12
C HIS A 80 0.57 -15.91 -4.33
N LEU A 81 1.69 -15.25 -4.06
CA LEU A 81 2.83 -15.85 -3.36
C LEU A 81 2.44 -16.27 -1.93
N ALA A 82 1.74 -15.42 -1.18
CA ALA A 82 1.26 -15.72 0.17
C ALA A 82 0.32 -16.93 0.16
N ARG A 83 -0.71 -16.91 -0.70
CA ARG A 83 -1.69 -18.00 -0.80
C ARG A 83 -1.05 -19.32 -1.24
N ASN A 84 -0.09 -19.29 -2.17
CA ASN A 84 0.64 -20.47 -2.63
C ASN A 84 1.55 -21.07 -1.53
N ASN A 85 1.93 -20.27 -0.54
CA ASN A 85 2.66 -20.71 0.65
C ASN A 85 1.73 -20.99 1.86
N GLY A 86 0.42 -21.12 1.63
CA GLY A 86 -0.56 -21.49 2.65
C GLY A 86 -0.94 -20.38 3.62
N LEU A 87 -0.59 -19.12 3.31
CA LEU A 87 -0.94 -17.96 4.10
C LEU A 87 -2.32 -17.43 3.73
N LYS A 88 -3.01 -16.83 4.70
CA LYS A 88 -4.31 -16.20 4.51
C LYS A 88 -4.18 -14.77 4.02
N THR A 89 -4.96 -14.41 2.99
CA THR A 89 -4.91 -13.07 2.40
C THR A 89 -6.25 -12.33 2.47
N ALA A 90 -6.18 -11.02 2.69
CA ALA A 90 -7.34 -10.16 2.63
C ALA A 90 -7.04 -8.77 2.03
N ALA A 91 -8.06 -8.13 1.45
CA ALA A 91 -7.94 -6.78 0.92
C ALA A 91 -9.20 -5.95 1.19
N ALA A 92 -9.01 -4.73 1.70
CA ALA A 92 -10.02 -3.67 1.72
C ALA A 92 -9.51 -2.51 0.85
N ALA A 93 -9.99 -2.40 -0.39
CA ALA A 93 -9.32 -1.57 -1.39
C ALA A 93 -10.25 -1.04 -2.48
N TYR A 94 -9.75 -0.13 -3.31
CA TYR A 94 -10.46 0.24 -4.53
C TYR A 94 -10.59 -0.95 -5.47
N TYR A 95 -11.71 -1.05 -6.17
CA TYR A 95 -12.06 -2.23 -6.98
C TYR A 95 -11.03 -2.58 -8.06
N TRP A 96 -10.17 -1.64 -8.47
CA TRP A 96 -9.09 -1.91 -9.42
C TRP A 96 -8.11 -2.99 -8.92
N VAL A 97 -7.94 -3.12 -7.61
CA VAL A 97 -7.13 -4.21 -7.02
C VAL A 97 -7.80 -5.57 -7.26
N SER A 98 -9.14 -5.64 -7.18
CA SER A 98 -9.89 -6.84 -7.57
C SER A 98 -9.77 -7.11 -9.07
N GLU A 99 -9.75 -6.07 -9.92
CA GLU A 99 -9.55 -6.23 -11.36
C GLU A 99 -8.17 -6.80 -11.71
N LEU A 100 -7.15 -6.52 -10.90
CA LEU A 100 -5.81 -7.07 -11.10
C LEU A 100 -5.71 -8.55 -10.69
N TYR A 101 -6.44 -9.00 -9.66
CA TYR A 101 -6.18 -10.31 -9.02
C TYR A 101 -7.38 -11.24 -8.87
N HIS A 102 -8.58 -10.84 -9.28
CA HIS A 102 -9.79 -11.67 -9.16
C HIS A 102 -10.58 -11.78 -10.47
N ARG A 103 -11.15 -10.66 -10.95
CA ARG A 103 -11.97 -10.61 -12.17
C ARG A 103 -11.91 -9.21 -12.80
N ALA A 104 -11.69 -9.17 -14.11
CA ALA A 104 -11.75 -7.94 -14.92
C ALA A 104 -12.62 -8.18 -16.16
N PRO A 105 -13.58 -7.28 -16.48
CA PRO A 105 -13.98 -6.12 -15.67
C PRO A 105 -14.68 -6.54 -14.36
N PHE A 106 -14.61 -5.66 -13.37
CA PHE A 106 -15.32 -5.82 -12.10
C PHE A 106 -16.84 -5.75 -12.31
N ASP A 107 -17.60 -6.65 -11.69
CA ASP A 107 -19.06 -6.47 -11.60
C ASP A 107 -19.45 -6.03 -10.18
N TYR A 108 -19.95 -4.80 -10.11
CA TYR A 108 -20.13 -4.03 -8.89
C TYR A 108 -21.00 -4.69 -7.83
N PHE A 109 -21.95 -5.53 -8.23
CA PHE A 109 -22.88 -6.15 -7.29
C PHE A 109 -22.41 -7.51 -6.80
N ALA A 110 -21.69 -8.25 -7.65
CA ALA A 110 -21.17 -9.57 -7.29
C ALA A 110 -19.78 -9.50 -6.64
N ASP A 111 -18.92 -8.57 -7.08
CA ASP A 111 -17.50 -8.56 -6.71
C ASP A 111 -17.18 -7.64 -5.52
N ARG A 112 -18.16 -6.85 -5.03
CA ARG A 112 -17.95 -5.93 -3.89
C ARG A 112 -17.45 -6.65 -2.63
N ILE A 113 -18.04 -7.81 -2.32
CA ILE A 113 -17.65 -8.62 -1.16
C ILE A 113 -17.30 -10.00 -1.69
N GLN A 114 -16.05 -10.40 -1.52
CA GLN A 114 -15.53 -11.66 -2.03
C GLN A 114 -15.07 -12.55 -0.89
N HIS A 115 -15.44 -13.82 -0.97
CA HIS A 115 -14.91 -14.87 -0.12
C HIS A 115 -14.71 -16.13 -0.99
N ASP A 116 -13.47 -16.39 -1.38
CA ASP A 116 -13.08 -17.53 -2.20
C ASP A 116 -11.62 -17.91 -1.89
N GLU A 117 -11.43 -18.93 -1.04
CA GLU A 117 -10.11 -19.38 -0.60
C GLU A 117 -9.22 -19.92 -1.75
N THR A 118 -9.79 -20.15 -2.93
CA THR A 118 -9.05 -20.59 -4.12
C THR A 118 -8.35 -19.43 -4.84
N ARG A 119 -8.72 -18.18 -4.53
CA ARG A 119 -8.24 -16.98 -5.22
C ARG A 119 -7.02 -16.37 -4.51
N PRO A 120 -6.24 -15.52 -5.22
CA PRO A 120 -5.12 -14.82 -4.62
C PRO A 120 -5.54 -13.91 -3.45
N ILE A 121 -6.62 -13.14 -3.63
CA ILE A 121 -7.30 -12.43 -2.55
C ILE A 121 -8.44 -13.32 -2.07
N GLN A 122 -8.28 -13.94 -0.90
CA GLN A 122 -9.25 -14.91 -0.39
C GLN A 122 -10.46 -14.24 0.27
N HIS A 123 -10.24 -13.09 0.89
CA HIS A 123 -11.28 -12.29 1.55
C HIS A 123 -11.17 -10.83 1.11
N GLY A 124 -12.15 -10.32 0.37
CA GLY A 124 -12.10 -8.99 -0.24
C GLY A 124 -13.32 -8.14 0.08
N MET A 125 -13.12 -6.86 0.36
CA MET A 125 -14.17 -5.84 0.39
C MET A 125 -13.72 -4.65 -0.45
N PHE A 126 -14.41 -4.40 -1.56
CA PHE A 126 -13.97 -3.45 -2.58
C PHE A 126 -14.96 -2.32 -2.78
N TYR A 127 -14.51 -1.07 -2.64
CA TYR A 127 -15.32 0.10 -2.97
C TYR A 127 -15.06 0.57 -4.42
N PHE A 128 -16.03 1.31 -4.97
CA PHE A 128 -16.01 1.77 -6.35
C PHE A 128 -16.57 3.19 -6.55
N ASP A 129 -16.99 3.87 -5.47
CA ASP A 129 -17.30 5.31 -5.50
C ASP A 129 -16.08 6.02 -4.89
N ASP A 130 -15.50 6.96 -5.62
CA ASP A 130 -14.29 7.69 -5.21
C ASP A 130 -14.52 8.51 -3.92
N ARG A 131 -15.78 8.74 -3.54
CA ARG A 131 -16.18 9.41 -2.30
C ARG A 131 -16.42 8.45 -1.14
N TYR A 132 -16.12 7.15 -1.30
CA TYR A 132 -16.31 6.17 -0.24
C TYR A 132 -15.47 6.55 0.98
N PRO A 133 -16.07 6.77 2.17
CA PRO A 133 -15.31 7.32 3.28
C PRO A 133 -14.21 6.37 3.76
N ASP A 134 -13.00 6.88 3.90
CA ASP A 134 -11.86 6.12 4.46
C ASP A 134 -12.16 5.53 5.84
N SER A 135 -13.01 6.17 6.65
CA SER A 135 -13.47 5.62 7.93
C SER A 135 -14.26 4.32 7.77
N HIS A 136 -15.04 4.19 6.70
CA HIS A 136 -15.79 2.97 6.39
C HIS A 136 -14.87 1.92 5.78
N LEU A 137 -13.94 2.32 4.92
CA LEU A 137 -12.92 1.41 4.39
C LEU A 137 -12.08 0.78 5.51
N LEU A 138 -11.64 1.58 6.50
CA LEU A 138 -10.90 1.07 7.64
C LEU A 138 -11.75 0.17 8.54
N ALA A 139 -13.06 0.42 8.63
CA ALA A 139 -13.99 -0.48 9.30
C ALA A 139 -14.14 -1.82 8.55
N ASP A 140 -14.17 -1.79 7.20
CA ASP A 140 -14.16 -2.99 6.36
C ASP A 140 -12.86 -3.79 6.56
N ALA A 141 -11.70 -3.11 6.56
CA ALA A 141 -10.40 -3.72 6.81
C ALA A 141 -10.33 -4.37 8.20
N GLU A 142 -10.83 -3.69 9.24
CA GLU A 142 -10.86 -4.23 10.60
C GLU A 142 -11.85 -5.40 10.72
N HIS A 143 -12.98 -5.36 10.01
CA HIS A 143 -13.88 -6.52 9.91
C HIS A 143 -13.18 -7.73 9.31
N LEU A 144 -12.46 -7.56 8.19
CA LEU A 144 -11.67 -8.62 7.56
C LEU A 144 -10.61 -9.16 8.54
N ARG A 145 -9.87 -8.28 9.21
CA ARG A 145 -8.82 -8.65 10.17
C ARG A 145 -9.37 -9.48 11.32
N ARG A 146 -10.46 -9.05 11.95
CA ARG A 146 -11.06 -9.74 13.12
C ARG A 146 -11.76 -11.04 12.75
N THR A 147 -12.31 -11.14 11.54
CA THR A 147 -13.11 -12.30 11.10
C THR A 147 -12.24 -13.42 10.55
N TYR A 148 -11.25 -13.07 9.73
CA TYR A 148 -10.46 -14.05 8.97
C TYR A 148 -9.01 -14.19 9.46
N ASP A 149 -8.54 -13.25 10.28
CA ASP A 149 -7.20 -13.23 10.87
C ASP A 149 -6.08 -13.42 9.82
N PRO A 150 -6.08 -12.61 8.73
CA PRO A 150 -5.20 -12.81 7.58
C PRO A 150 -3.74 -12.59 7.96
N ASP A 151 -2.84 -13.33 7.31
CA ASP A 151 -1.39 -13.14 7.41
C ASP A 151 -0.95 -11.93 6.58
N PHE A 152 -1.60 -11.68 5.44
CA PHE A 152 -1.40 -10.49 4.62
C PHE A 152 -2.71 -9.72 4.43
N LEU A 153 -2.75 -8.48 4.91
CA LEU A 153 -3.88 -7.56 4.74
C LEU A 153 -3.43 -6.31 3.97
N TYR A 154 -4.08 -6.03 2.86
CA TYR A 154 -3.86 -4.83 2.06
C TYR A 154 -5.02 -3.84 2.23
N ILE A 155 -4.71 -2.58 2.46
CA ILE A 155 -5.67 -1.51 2.68
C ILE A 155 -5.34 -0.36 1.74
N HIS A 156 -6.33 0.15 1.00
CA HIS A 156 -6.12 1.21 0.02
C HIS A 156 -7.22 2.28 0.10
N PRO A 157 -7.05 3.33 0.92
CA PRO A 157 -7.90 4.53 0.90
C PRO A 157 -7.59 5.47 -0.28
N MET A 158 -8.58 6.28 -0.68
CA MET A 158 -8.49 7.16 -1.86
C MET A 158 -8.76 8.64 -1.58
N ASN A 159 -9.30 9.01 -0.41
CA ASN A 159 -9.75 10.40 -0.20
C ASN A 159 -8.64 11.45 -0.33
N ILE A 160 -7.38 11.09 -0.03
CA ILE A 160 -6.23 11.99 -0.18
C ILE A 160 -6.03 12.33 -1.67
N ASP A 161 -5.96 11.34 -2.55
CA ASP A 161 -5.85 11.53 -4.00
C ASP A 161 -7.06 12.26 -4.59
N ASP A 162 -8.28 11.79 -4.29
CA ASP A 162 -9.52 12.38 -4.79
C ASP A 162 -9.65 13.86 -4.39
N THR A 163 -9.23 14.21 -3.18
CA THR A 163 -9.17 15.61 -2.73
C THR A 163 -8.03 16.37 -3.40
N GLY A 164 -6.88 15.74 -3.60
CA GLY A 164 -5.75 16.29 -4.35
C GLY A 164 -6.13 16.66 -5.78
N HIS A 165 -6.93 15.85 -6.47
CA HIS A 165 -7.47 16.18 -7.79
C HIS A 165 -8.41 17.38 -7.77
N LYS A 166 -9.23 17.51 -6.72
CA LYS A 166 -10.25 18.59 -6.61
C LYS A 166 -9.66 19.92 -6.17
N PHE A 167 -8.63 19.90 -5.34
CA PHE A 167 -8.11 21.09 -4.66
C PHE A 167 -6.62 21.33 -4.87
N THR A 168 -5.90 20.44 -5.54
CA THR A 168 -4.44 20.43 -5.76
C THR A 168 -3.61 20.14 -4.51
N SER A 169 -2.31 19.85 -4.72
CA SER A 169 -1.40 19.40 -3.66
C SER A 169 -1.11 20.42 -2.56
N ASP A 170 -1.32 21.70 -2.84
CA ASP A 170 -0.95 22.79 -1.92
C ASP A 170 -2.15 23.30 -1.10
N SER A 171 -3.32 22.69 -1.29
CA SER A 171 -4.56 23.05 -0.59
C SER A 171 -4.59 22.64 0.89
N ALA A 172 -5.43 23.33 1.65
CA ALA A 172 -5.70 22.94 3.04
C ALA A 172 -6.55 21.66 3.10
N GLU A 173 -7.38 21.44 2.09
CA GLU A 173 -8.24 20.28 1.90
C GLU A 173 -7.40 19.00 1.75
N TYR A 174 -6.41 18.99 0.86
CA TYR A 174 -5.51 17.83 0.65
C TYR A 174 -4.75 17.46 1.93
N ARG A 175 -4.13 18.44 2.60
CA ARG A 175 -3.48 18.21 3.91
C ARG A 175 -4.48 17.82 5.01
N GLY A 176 -5.70 18.31 4.92
CA GLY A 176 -6.80 17.99 5.82
C GLY A 176 -7.20 16.51 5.75
N GLU A 177 -7.24 15.92 4.55
CA GLU A 177 -7.47 14.47 4.41
C GLU A 177 -6.32 13.63 4.97
N ALA A 178 -5.07 14.05 4.79
CA ALA A 178 -3.92 13.38 5.42
C ALA A 178 -4.01 13.41 6.97
N LEU A 179 -4.39 14.54 7.56
CA LEU A 179 -4.63 14.68 9.01
C LEU A 179 -5.76 13.77 9.52
N LYS A 180 -6.86 13.69 8.75
CA LYS A 180 -7.98 12.80 9.08
C LYS A 180 -7.57 11.34 9.01
N MET A 181 -6.84 10.93 7.96
CA MET A 181 -6.33 9.58 7.82
C MET A 181 -5.39 9.20 8.98
N ASP A 182 -4.45 10.07 9.34
CA ASP A 182 -3.57 9.84 10.49
C ASP A 182 -4.35 9.65 11.80
N SER A 183 -5.40 10.44 12.01
CA SER A 183 -6.30 10.30 13.17
C SER A 183 -7.05 8.96 13.17
N LEU A 184 -7.46 8.46 12.00
CA LEU A 184 -8.10 7.16 11.87
C LEU A 184 -7.10 6.01 12.14
N LEU A 185 -5.89 6.10 11.57
CA LEU A 185 -4.83 5.12 11.80
C LEU A 185 -4.39 5.10 13.28
N ALA A 186 -4.35 6.24 13.95
CA ALA A 186 -4.02 6.33 15.38
C ALA A 186 -4.95 5.51 16.28
N MET A 187 -6.20 5.27 15.86
CA MET A 187 -7.14 4.41 16.60
C MET A 187 -6.86 2.91 16.40
N LEU A 188 -6.24 2.52 15.29
CA LEU A 188 -6.13 1.13 14.85
C LEU A 188 -4.70 0.57 15.01
N LEU A 189 -3.69 1.37 14.70
CA LEU A 189 -2.27 0.98 14.77
C LEU A 189 -1.89 0.34 16.11
N PRO A 190 -2.25 0.89 17.29
CA PRO A 190 -1.93 0.25 18.57
C PRO A 190 -2.48 -1.18 18.70
N GLU A 191 -3.68 -1.44 18.19
CA GLU A 191 -4.31 -2.76 18.22
C GLU A 191 -3.63 -3.71 17.23
N TRP A 192 -3.31 -3.25 16.02
CA TRP A 192 -2.63 -4.05 15.01
C TRP A 192 -1.22 -4.43 15.45
N ILE A 193 -0.48 -3.51 16.09
CA ILE A 193 0.83 -3.78 16.69
C ILE A 193 0.70 -4.83 17.80
N ARG A 194 -0.29 -4.69 18.71
CA ARG A 194 -0.55 -5.68 19.77
C ARG A 194 -0.93 -7.06 19.21
N ALA A 195 -1.62 -7.09 18.07
CA ALA A 195 -1.97 -8.31 17.38
C ALA A 195 -0.79 -8.96 16.62
N GLY A 196 0.41 -8.37 16.69
CA GLY A 196 1.64 -8.93 16.12
C GLY A 196 1.84 -8.67 14.63
N TYR A 197 1.15 -7.68 14.06
CA TYR A 197 1.36 -7.28 12.67
C TYR A 197 2.58 -6.36 12.53
N HIS A 198 3.40 -6.65 11.51
CA HIS A 198 4.23 -5.62 10.89
C HIS A 198 3.35 -4.73 10.02
N ILE A 199 3.62 -3.43 10.01
CA ILE A 199 2.76 -2.46 9.34
C ILE A 199 3.62 -1.59 8.44
N LEU A 200 3.27 -1.55 7.15
CA LEU A 200 3.85 -0.65 6.17
C LEU A 200 2.80 0.39 5.78
N VAL A 201 3.12 1.67 5.92
CA VAL A 201 2.31 2.79 5.42
C VAL A 201 3.09 3.48 4.31
N THR A 202 2.55 3.47 3.10
CA THR A 202 3.20 4.04 1.91
C THR A 202 2.18 4.77 1.03
N ALA A 203 2.63 5.39 -0.04
CA ALA A 203 1.79 5.78 -1.17
C ALA A 203 2.26 5.09 -2.45
N ASP A 204 1.39 5.11 -3.46
CA ASP A 204 1.72 4.77 -4.83
C ASP A 204 2.39 5.96 -5.53
N HIS A 205 1.74 7.12 -5.59
CA HIS A 205 2.29 8.37 -6.13
C HIS A 205 1.98 9.56 -5.21
N GLY A 206 2.48 10.74 -5.58
CA GLY A 206 2.08 12.02 -5.01
C GLY A 206 1.12 12.78 -5.92
N MET A 207 1.01 14.09 -5.71
CA MET A 207 0.10 14.99 -6.43
C MET A 207 0.85 16.28 -6.78
N ASN A 208 0.73 16.76 -8.03
CA ASN A 208 1.36 18.01 -8.43
C ASN A 208 0.49 19.24 -8.10
N ALA A 209 1.06 20.43 -8.32
CA ALA A 209 0.40 21.71 -8.04
C ALA A 209 -0.85 21.99 -8.89
N ASP A 210 -1.01 21.28 -10.00
CA ASP A 210 -2.18 21.34 -10.88
C ASP A 210 -3.24 20.29 -10.51
N GLY A 211 -3.06 19.56 -9.40
CA GLY A 211 -3.97 18.49 -8.99
C GLY A 211 -3.95 17.30 -9.96
N ASN A 212 -2.79 16.98 -10.53
CA ASN A 212 -2.59 15.83 -11.39
C ASN A 212 -1.37 15.01 -10.98
N HIS A 213 -1.25 13.82 -11.56
CA HIS A 213 -0.11 12.92 -11.42
C HIS A 213 0.08 12.12 -12.72
N GLY A 214 1.13 11.29 -12.80
CA GLY A 214 1.49 10.50 -13.98
C GLY A 214 2.85 10.87 -14.59
N GLY A 215 3.40 12.03 -14.21
CA GLY A 215 4.67 12.56 -14.67
C GLY A 215 5.88 12.17 -13.82
N THR A 216 7.01 12.81 -14.14
CA THR A 216 8.32 12.54 -13.53
C THR A 216 8.67 13.47 -12.38
N GLY A 217 7.77 14.40 -12.03
CA GLY A 217 8.03 15.45 -11.03
C GLY A 217 8.26 14.90 -9.63
N GLU A 218 8.98 15.65 -8.80
CA GLU A 218 9.17 15.29 -7.39
C GLU A 218 7.85 15.23 -6.64
N ALA A 219 6.94 16.17 -6.89
CA ALA A 219 5.61 16.19 -6.29
C ALA A 219 4.79 14.93 -6.60
N GLU A 220 5.05 14.28 -7.74
CA GLU A 220 4.35 13.06 -8.16
C GLU A 220 5.10 11.79 -7.72
N ARG A 221 6.42 11.87 -7.53
CA ARG A 221 7.28 10.68 -7.35
C ARG A 221 7.96 10.53 -6.01
N ASP A 222 8.00 11.58 -5.21
CA ASP A 222 8.58 11.52 -3.87
C ASP A 222 7.48 11.15 -2.88
N VAL A 223 7.43 9.86 -2.54
CA VAL A 223 6.48 9.29 -1.57
C VAL A 223 7.21 8.75 -0.36
N GLY A 224 6.50 8.55 0.75
CA GLY A 224 7.08 8.00 1.97
C GLY A 224 6.76 6.53 2.16
N LEU A 225 7.62 5.84 2.91
CA LEU A 225 7.32 4.56 3.51
C LEU A 225 7.66 4.63 5.00
N ILE A 226 6.67 4.36 5.85
CA ILE A 226 6.84 4.19 7.30
C ILE A 226 6.64 2.71 7.61
N ALA A 227 7.68 2.09 8.20
CA ALA A 227 7.68 0.68 8.55
C ALA A 227 7.71 0.50 10.07
N ILE A 228 6.74 -0.26 10.59
CA ILE A 228 6.54 -0.50 12.03
C ILE A 228 6.61 -2.00 12.29
N GLY A 229 7.41 -2.40 13.27
CA GLY A 229 7.51 -3.79 13.73
C GLY A 229 8.96 -4.20 14.05
N GLU A 230 9.11 -5.35 14.70
CA GLU A 230 10.39 -5.80 15.28
C GLU A 230 11.49 -6.12 14.25
N ARG A 231 11.11 -6.35 12.99
CA ARG A 231 12.05 -6.56 11.87
C ARG A 231 12.68 -5.28 11.34
N PHE A 232 12.27 -4.12 11.80
CA PHE A 232 12.84 -2.84 11.40
C PHE A 232 13.66 -2.25 12.54
N LEU A 233 14.89 -1.86 12.22
CA LEU A 233 15.65 -0.93 13.05
C LEU A 233 14.98 0.44 12.96
N PRO A 234 14.51 1.02 14.09
CA PRO A 234 13.93 2.36 14.08
C PRO A 234 14.96 3.39 13.62
N GLY A 235 14.55 4.34 12.79
CA GLY A 235 15.46 5.34 12.24
C GLY A 235 14.92 6.08 11.02
N ILE A 236 15.70 7.03 10.53
CA ILE A 236 15.40 7.82 9.33
C ILE A 236 16.42 7.43 8.24
N TYR A 237 15.94 6.77 7.19
CA TYR A 237 16.73 6.22 6.09
C TYR A 237 16.40 6.95 4.78
N THR A 238 16.55 8.27 4.78
CA THR A 238 16.11 9.15 3.68
C THR A 238 17.28 9.78 2.91
N GLY A 239 18.51 9.30 3.16
CA GLY A 239 19.72 9.77 2.47
C GLY A 239 19.80 9.33 1.01
N GLU A 240 19.13 8.23 0.67
CA GLU A 240 18.95 7.73 -0.69
C GLU A 240 17.49 7.33 -0.89
N TYR A 241 17.05 7.26 -2.16
CA TYR A 241 15.72 6.76 -2.48
C TYR A 241 15.67 5.25 -2.37
N LEU A 242 14.65 4.75 -1.68
CA LEU A 242 14.22 3.37 -1.84
C LEU A 242 13.45 3.25 -3.18
N PRO A 243 13.83 2.35 -4.11
CA PRO A 243 13.03 2.12 -5.30
C PRO A 243 11.67 1.52 -4.91
N GLN A 244 10.57 1.98 -5.49
CA GLN A 244 9.24 1.44 -5.17
C GLN A 244 9.12 -0.06 -5.51
N LEU A 245 9.91 -0.55 -6.47
CA LEU A 245 10.07 -1.97 -6.80
C LEU A 245 10.52 -2.83 -5.61
N ALA A 246 11.12 -2.24 -4.56
CA ALA A 246 11.55 -2.95 -3.35
C ALA A 246 10.38 -3.30 -2.42
N VAL A 247 9.19 -2.72 -2.60
CA VAL A 247 8.06 -2.90 -1.68
C VAL A 247 7.52 -4.34 -1.71
N ALA A 248 7.28 -4.90 -2.89
CA ALA A 248 6.80 -6.29 -3.00
C ALA A 248 7.77 -7.33 -2.40
N PRO A 249 9.09 -7.33 -2.72
CA PRO A 249 10.02 -8.25 -2.08
C PRO A 249 10.21 -7.99 -0.58
N LEU A 250 10.08 -6.73 -0.11
CA LEU A 250 10.04 -6.43 1.32
C LEU A 250 8.85 -7.12 2.00
N ILE A 251 7.66 -7.06 1.40
CA ILE A 251 6.48 -7.73 1.95
C ILE A 251 6.67 -9.26 1.95
N CYS A 252 7.27 -9.84 0.90
CA CYS A 252 7.60 -11.27 0.87
C CYS A 252 8.53 -11.66 2.03
N GLY A 253 9.59 -10.87 2.27
CA GLY A 253 10.51 -11.07 3.39
C GLY A 253 9.83 -10.93 4.76
N LEU A 254 8.86 -10.01 4.91
CA LEU A 254 8.07 -9.89 6.14
C LEU A 254 7.14 -11.08 6.38
N LEU A 255 6.62 -11.70 5.32
CA LEU A 255 5.74 -12.87 5.39
C LEU A 255 6.51 -14.20 5.47
N ASP A 256 7.84 -14.17 5.46
CA ASP A 256 8.72 -15.35 5.44
C ASP A 256 8.46 -16.25 4.21
N ILE A 257 8.16 -15.66 3.06
CA ILE A 257 7.92 -16.37 1.78
C ILE A 257 8.93 -15.94 0.71
N PRO A 258 9.25 -16.82 -0.27
CA PRO A 258 10.13 -16.44 -1.36
C PRO A 258 9.51 -15.36 -2.25
N ALA A 259 10.35 -14.43 -2.70
CA ALA A 259 9.99 -13.47 -3.76
C ALA A 259 9.85 -14.18 -5.12
N SER A 260 9.11 -13.57 -6.06
CA SER A 260 9.06 -14.05 -7.45
C SER A 260 10.41 -13.83 -8.14
N GLU A 261 10.69 -14.63 -9.17
CA GLU A 261 11.86 -14.43 -10.04
C GLU A 261 11.83 -13.09 -10.80
N ASP A 262 10.64 -12.49 -10.95
CA ASP A 262 10.46 -11.18 -11.59
C ASP A 262 10.79 -9.99 -10.65
N MET A 263 10.92 -10.25 -9.34
CA MET A 263 11.22 -9.20 -8.36
C MET A 263 12.72 -8.96 -8.29
N ALA A 264 13.12 -7.69 -8.35
CA ALA A 264 14.52 -7.32 -8.17
C ALA A 264 15.00 -7.60 -6.73
N GLU A 265 16.23 -8.10 -6.59
CA GLU A 265 16.89 -8.18 -5.29
C GLU A 265 17.35 -6.79 -4.85
N LEU A 266 16.54 -6.16 -4.00
CA LEU A 266 16.81 -4.83 -3.46
C LEU A 266 16.92 -4.91 -1.94
N THR A 267 17.88 -4.17 -1.38
CA THR A 267 18.08 -4.08 0.06
C THR A 267 17.27 -2.92 0.63
N VAL A 268 16.62 -3.16 1.77
CA VAL A 268 15.91 -2.12 2.52
C VAL A 268 16.73 -1.80 3.77
N PRO A 269 17.34 -0.61 3.89
CA PRO A 269 18.16 -0.26 5.04
C PRO A 269 17.41 -0.46 6.36
N GLY A 270 18.04 -1.07 7.35
CA GLY A 270 17.41 -1.31 8.65
C GLY A 270 16.38 -2.45 8.70
N PHE A 271 16.01 -3.06 7.58
CA PHE A 271 15.21 -4.29 7.56
C PHE A 271 16.09 -5.50 7.89
N ARG A 272 15.62 -6.36 8.80
CA ARG A 272 16.28 -7.62 9.20
C ARG A 272 15.53 -8.79 8.58
N ASP A 273 16.06 -9.30 7.48
CA ASP A 273 15.52 -10.49 6.80
C ASP A 273 16.08 -11.76 7.46
N PRO A 274 15.27 -12.61 8.11
CA PRO A 274 15.76 -13.87 8.67
C PRO A 274 16.16 -14.89 7.61
N VAL A 275 15.78 -14.69 6.33
CA VAL A 275 16.10 -15.57 5.20
C VAL A 275 17.40 -15.16 4.49
N ARG A 276 17.90 -13.94 4.73
CA ARG A 276 19.18 -13.45 4.20
C ARG A 276 20.11 -13.02 5.35
N PRO A 277 21.16 -13.80 5.67
CA PRO A 277 22.09 -13.48 6.76
C PRO A 277 22.90 -12.21 6.51
#